data_AF-A0A3B9ZJE2-F1
#
_entry.id   AF-A0A3B9ZJE2-F1
#
_cell.length_a   1.000
_cell.length_b   1.000
_cell.length_c   1.000
_cell.angle_alpha   90.00
_cell.angle_beta   90.00
_cell.angle_gamma   90.00
#
_symmetry.space_group_name_H-M   'P 1'
#
loop_
_entity.id
_entity.type
_entity.pdbx_description
1 polymer ?
#
loop_
_entity_poly.entity_id
_entity_poly.type
_entity_poly.pdbx_seq_one_letter_code
_entity_poly.pdbx_strand_id
1 'polypeptide(L)'
;MLTGIDVTATKKYVSKLDPDKDNPTVFHIGFLDPALRAEIDDESSSYEMSSSNPNDKAKINLSWNKRQITAIKFGLKGLENFLDPQTKKPIDYKCETIRYAGKMRECVPDRIIAMFPSELRAELAEAILDESKLSEGERKN
;
A
#
# COMPACT_ATOMS: atom_id res chain seq x y z
N MET A 1 -27.47 -9.92 -7.85
CA MET A 1 -27.76 -9.29 -6.55
C MET A 1 -26.49 -8.53 -6.17
N LEU A 2 -26.52 -7.21 -6.00
CA LEU A 2 -25.31 -6.46 -5.63
C LEU A 2 -25.06 -6.68 -4.14
N THR A 3 -24.09 -7.50 -3.80
CA THR A 3 -23.58 -7.63 -2.42
C THR A 3 -22.69 -6.44 -2.11
N GLY A 4 -22.88 -5.84 -0.93
CA GLY A 4 -21.99 -4.80 -0.44
C GLY A 4 -20.57 -5.35 -0.24
N ILE A 5 -19.57 -4.53 -0.52
CA ILE A 5 -18.16 -4.88 -0.30
C ILE A 5 -17.88 -4.69 1.19
N ASP A 6 -17.34 -5.72 1.84
CA ASP A 6 -16.82 -5.58 3.19
C ASP A 6 -15.50 -4.79 3.13
N VAL A 7 -15.58 -3.50 3.41
CA VAL A 7 -14.44 -2.58 3.46
C VAL A 7 -13.42 -2.91 4.55
N THR A 8 -13.76 -3.83 5.47
CA THR A 8 -12.86 -4.33 6.51
C THR A 8 -12.18 -5.64 6.15
N ALA A 9 -12.53 -6.26 5.02
CA ALA A 9 -11.91 -7.47 4.56
C ALA A 9 -10.41 -7.25 4.31
N THR A 10 -9.59 -8.06 4.98
CA THR A 10 -8.15 -8.09 4.80
C THR A 10 -7.73 -9.43 4.21
N LYS A 11 -6.87 -9.38 3.20
CA LYS A 11 -6.28 -10.54 2.56
C LYS A 11 -4.85 -10.71 3.03
N LYS A 12 -4.47 -11.96 3.31
CA LYS A 12 -3.08 -12.31 3.63
C LYS A 12 -2.28 -12.33 2.34
N TYR A 13 -1.22 -11.53 2.31
CA TYR A 13 -0.26 -11.44 1.22
C TYR A 13 1.12 -11.82 1.74
N VAL A 14 1.78 -12.76 1.05
CA VAL A 14 3.15 -13.14 1.33
C VAL A 14 4.01 -12.67 0.16
N SER A 15 5.03 -11.87 0.45
CA SER A 15 5.94 -11.36 -0.59
C SER A 15 6.75 -12.51 -1.19
N LYS A 16 6.97 -12.46 -2.50
CA LYS A 16 7.83 -13.41 -3.21
C LYS A 16 9.31 -13.20 -2.92
N LEU A 17 9.66 -12.03 -2.38
CA LEU A 17 11.01 -11.61 -2.05
C LEU A 17 11.40 -11.99 -0.62
N ASP A 18 10.54 -12.68 0.12
CA ASP A 18 10.85 -13.13 1.48
C ASP A 18 11.96 -14.21 1.43
N PRO A 19 13.14 -13.95 2.05
CA PRO A 19 14.23 -14.92 2.09
C PRO A 19 13.94 -16.11 3.02
N ASP A 20 12.99 -15.99 3.96
CA ASP A 20 12.62 -17.05 4.91
C ASP A 20 11.30 -17.71 4.47
N LYS A 21 11.43 -18.89 3.83
CA LYS A 21 10.27 -19.67 3.37
C LYS A 21 9.63 -20.51 4.47
N ASP A 22 10.32 -20.70 5.60
CA ASP A 22 9.82 -21.49 6.73
C ASP A 22 8.96 -20.63 7.68
N ASN A 23 9.28 -19.33 7.83
CA ASN A 23 8.45 -18.36 8.54
C ASN A 23 8.26 -17.06 7.74
N PRO A 24 7.46 -17.10 6.67
CA PRO A 24 7.30 -15.94 5.80
C PRO A 24 6.62 -14.78 6.53
N THR A 25 7.01 -13.56 6.16
CA THR A 25 6.32 -12.34 6.54
C THR A 25 4.95 -12.32 5.89
N VAL A 26 3.90 -12.22 6.71
CA VAL A 26 2.51 -12.11 6.24
C VAL A 26 2.05 -10.66 6.37
N PHE A 27 1.76 -10.05 5.24
CA PHE A 27 1.18 -8.73 5.12
C PHE A 27 -0.33 -8.86 5.00
N HIS A 28 -1.08 -8.26 5.91
CA HIS A 28 -2.54 -8.18 5.74
C HIS A 28 -2.86 -6.93 4.93
N ILE A 29 -3.18 -7.12 3.66
CA ILE A 29 -3.58 -6.05 2.74
C ILE A 29 -5.10 -5.89 2.78
N GLY A 30 -5.58 -4.66 2.87
CA GLY A 30 -7.00 -4.32 2.87
C GLY A 30 -7.37 -3.49 1.65
N PHE A 31 -8.68 -3.31 1.48
CA PHE A 31 -9.23 -2.53 0.38
C PHE A 31 -8.95 -1.03 0.55
N LEU A 32 -8.50 -0.37 -0.53
CA LEU A 32 -8.44 1.08 -0.58
C LEU A 32 -9.81 1.62 -1.01
N ASP A 33 -10.40 2.45 -0.15
CA ASP A 33 -11.61 3.22 -0.45
C ASP A 33 -11.49 3.92 -1.82
N PRO A 34 -12.51 3.86 -2.71
CA PRO A 34 -12.39 4.36 -4.08
C PRO A 34 -12.05 5.85 -4.15
N ALA A 35 -12.51 6.65 -3.18
CA ALA A 35 -12.15 8.06 -3.11
C ALA A 35 -10.67 8.25 -2.77
N LEU A 36 -10.12 7.43 -1.87
CA LEU A 36 -8.70 7.42 -1.56
C LEU A 36 -7.87 6.94 -2.74
N ARG A 37 -8.34 5.91 -3.45
CA ARG A 37 -7.69 5.41 -4.65
C ARG A 37 -7.65 6.50 -5.74
N ALA A 38 -8.76 7.16 -5.97
CA ALA A 38 -8.86 8.26 -6.92
C ALA A 38 -7.94 9.42 -6.53
N GLU A 39 -7.81 9.76 -5.25
CA GLU A 39 -6.90 10.81 -4.78
C GLU A 39 -5.43 10.41 -4.95
N ILE A 40 -5.07 9.15 -4.64
CA ILE A 40 -3.72 8.61 -4.90
C ILE A 40 -3.39 8.64 -6.40
N ASP A 41 -4.36 8.32 -7.26
CA ASP A 41 -4.19 8.34 -8.70
C ASP A 41 -4.12 9.78 -9.25
N ASP A 42 -4.97 10.69 -8.78
CA ASP A 42 -4.99 12.09 -9.19
C ASP A 42 -3.72 12.84 -8.72
N GLU A 43 -3.23 12.57 -7.51
CA GLU A 43 -1.95 13.11 -7.03
C GLU A 43 -0.78 12.63 -7.91
N SER A 44 -0.87 11.42 -8.46
CA SER A 44 0.12 10.90 -9.41
C SER A 44 -0.03 11.49 -10.82
N SER A 45 -1.26 11.67 -11.32
CA SER A 45 -1.56 12.14 -12.68
C SER A 45 -1.42 13.66 -12.86
N SER A 46 -1.81 14.45 -11.86
CA SER A 46 -1.67 15.92 -11.86
C SER A 46 -0.20 16.35 -11.99
N TYR A 47 0.72 15.54 -11.47
CA TYR A 47 2.14 15.79 -11.55
C TYR A 47 2.75 15.44 -12.92
N GLU A 48 2.30 14.34 -13.55
CA GLU A 48 2.72 13.97 -14.92
C GLU A 48 2.36 15.07 -15.93
N MET A 49 1.19 15.70 -15.79
CA MET A 49 0.74 16.79 -16.66
C MET A 49 1.52 18.10 -16.44
N SER A 50 2.16 18.26 -15.27
CA SER A 50 2.95 19.44 -14.90
C SER A 50 4.42 19.35 -15.35
N SER A 51 4.89 18.16 -15.75
CA SER A 51 6.28 17.90 -16.15
C SER A 51 6.50 17.99 -17.67
N SER A 52 6.52 19.20 -18.22
CA SER A 52 6.88 19.47 -19.63
C SER A 52 8.39 19.36 -19.95
N ASN A 53 9.23 18.82 -19.05
CA ASN A 53 10.69 18.78 -19.24
C ASN A 53 11.24 17.33 -19.29
N PRO A 54 11.91 16.89 -20.36
CA PRO A 54 12.40 15.51 -20.51
C PRO A 54 13.58 15.12 -19.59
N ASN A 55 14.07 16.03 -18.74
CA ASN A 55 15.08 15.74 -17.71
C ASN A 55 14.47 15.37 -16.34
N ASP A 56 13.15 15.21 -16.26
CA ASP A 56 12.39 14.95 -15.01
C ASP A 56 12.38 13.49 -14.54
N LYS A 57 13.34 12.65 -14.95
CA LYS A 57 13.44 11.25 -14.46
C LYS A 57 13.47 11.17 -12.93
N ALA A 58 14.13 12.12 -12.26
CA ALA A 58 14.20 12.17 -10.80
C ALA A 58 12.85 12.52 -10.16
N LYS A 59 12.06 13.42 -10.78
CA LYS A 59 10.75 13.84 -10.27
C LYS A 59 9.66 12.79 -10.52
N ILE A 60 9.68 12.11 -11.68
CA ILE A 60 8.79 10.97 -11.97
C ILE A 60 9.01 9.84 -10.96
N ASN A 61 10.28 9.54 -10.63
CA ASN A 61 10.60 8.49 -9.67
C ASN A 61 10.21 8.85 -8.22
N LEU A 62 10.21 10.14 -7.87
CA LEU A 62 9.76 10.62 -6.56
C LEU A 62 8.24 10.47 -6.40
N SER A 63 7.47 10.79 -7.45
CA SER A 63 6.00 10.65 -7.45
C SER A 63 5.57 9.18 -7.41
N TRP A 64 6.29 8.30 -8.12
CA TRP A 64 6.03 6.86 -8.08
C TRP A 64 6.29 6.28 -6.67
N ASN A 65 7.39 6.66 -6.04
CA ASN A 65 7.66 6.29 -4.65
C ASN A 65 6.59 6.82 -3.68
N LYS A 66 6.14 8.06 -3.87
CA LYS A 66 5.08 8.65 -3.04
C LYS A 66 3.77 7.89 -3.19
N ARG A 67 3.38 7.54 -4.43
CA ARG A 67 2.20 6.71 -4.71
C ARG A 67 2.27 5.35 -4.02
N GLN A 68 3.43 4.68 -4.10
CA GLN A 68 3.67 3.39 -3.44
C GLN A 68 3.58 3.50 -1.92
N ILE A 69 4.22 4.52 -1.33
CA ILE A 69 4.19 4.77 0.11
C ILE A 69 2.75 5.04 0.56
N THR A 70 1.99 5.87 -0.15
CA THR A 70 0.61 6.18 0.21
C THR A 70 -0.31 4.96 0.07
N ALA A 71 -0.13 4.14 -0.97
CA ALA A 71 -0.87 2.89 -1.15
C ALA A 71 -0.62 1.91 0.02
N ILE A 72 0.65 1.71 0.40
CA ILE A 72 1.01 0.87 1.56
C ILE A 72 0.48 1.48 2.86
N LYS A 73 0.63 2.79 3.02
CA LYS A 73 0.24 3.52 4.22
C LYS A 73 -1.22 3.32 4.59
N PHE A 74 -2.12 3.26 3.62
CA PHE A 74 -3.55 3.06 3.87
C PHE A 74 -4.06 1.65 3.58
N GLY A 75 -3.35 0.90 2.74
CA GLY A 75 -3.74 -0.44 2.30
C GLY A 75 -3.19 -1.55 3.18
N LEU A 76 -2.08 -1.34 3.89
CA LEU A 76 -1.58 -2.34 4.82
C LEU A 76 -2.35 -2.22 6.15
N LYS A 77 -3.01 -3.30 6.56
CA LYS A 77 -3.89 -3.40 7.75
C LYS A 77 -3.33 -4.28 8.87
N GLY A 78 -2.27 -5.01 8.59
CA GLY A 78 -1.62 -5.88 9.55
C GLY A 78 -0.29 -6.41 9.03
N LEU A 79 0.54 -6.85 9.95
CA LEU A 79 1.88 -7.35 9.68
C LEU A 79 2.19 -8.43 10.70
N GLU A 80 2.51 -9.63 10.24
CA GLU A 80 2.91 -10.75 11.06
C GLU A 80 4.31 -11.21 10.65
N ASN A 81 5.11 -11.65 11.62
CA ASN A 81 6.46 -12.20 11.43
C ASN A 81 7.49 -11.28 10.76
N PHE A 82 7.21 -9.97 10.64
CA PHE A 82 8.21 -9.02 10.15
C PHE A 82 9.23 -8.69 11.25
N LEU A 83 10.48 -9.05 10.99
CA LEU A 83 11.59 -8.79 11.90
C LEU A 83 12.23 -7.44 11.59
N ASP A 84 12.47 -6.65 12.63
CA ASP A 84 13.23 -5.42 12.50
C ASP A 84 14.69 -5.74 12.12
N PRO A 85 15.22 -5.17 11.01
CA PRO A 85 16.60 -5.41 10.58
C PRO A 85 17.65 -4.96 11.61
N GLN A 86 17.32 -4.02 12.50
CA GLN A 86 18.25 -3.54 13.53
C GLN A 86 18.17 -4.35 14.82
N THR A 87 16.95 -4.68 15.26
CA THR A 87 16.74 -5.30 16.58
C THR A 87 16.47 -6.80 16.53
N LYS A 88 16.25 -7.38 15.33
CA LYS A 88 15.83 -8.78 15.10
C LYS A 88 14.62 -9.21 15.93
N LYS A 89 13.81 -8.24 16.36
CA LYS A 89 12.57 -8.48 17.10
C LYS A 89 11.37 -8.32 16.17
N PRO A 90 10.26 -9.04 16.44
CA PRO A 90 9.02 -8.82 15.72
C PRO A 90 8.54 -7.38 15.93
N ILE A 91 8.18 -6.71 14.84
CA ILE A 91 7.70 -5.33 14.88
C ILE A 91 6.28 -5.29 15.44
N ASP A 92 6.08 -4.43 16.43
CA ASP A 92 4.74 -4.14 16.97
C ASP A 92 3.98 -3.27 15.96
N TYR A 93 3.07 -3.91 15.22
CA TYR A 93 2.23 -3.25 14.24
C TYR A 93 1.15 -2.43 14.95
N LYS A 94 1.35 -1.11 15.00
CA LYS A 94 0.39 -0.14 15.53
C LYS A 94 0.04 0.86 14.44
N CYS A 95 -1.22 0.88 14.05
CA CYS A 95 -1.75 1.90 13.17
C CYS A 95 -1.85 3.24 13.90
N GLU A 96 -1.65 4.32 13.17
CA GLU A 96 -1.93 5.67 13.62
C GLU A 96 -3.17 6.17 12.88
N THR A 97 -4.09 6.82 13.58
CA THR A 97 -5.25 7.44 12.93
C THR A 97 -4.87 8.85 12.49
N ILE A 98 -4.84 9.08 11.18
CA ILE A 98 -4.56 10.39 10.60
C ILE A 98 -5.79 10.91 9.85
N ARG A 99 -5.92 12.24 9.76
CA ARG A 99 -6.91 12.87 8.91
C ARG A 99 -6.34 12.98 7.49
N TYR A 100 -6.91 12.23 6.56
CA TYR A 100 -6.52 12.24 5.15
C TYR A 100 -7.78 12.14 4.28
N ALA A 101 -7.83 12.88 3.16
CA ALA A 101 -9.02 12.95 2.32
C ALA A 101 -10.29 13.42 3.07
N GLY A 102 -10.14 14.29 4.08
CA GLY A 102 -11.25 14.76 4.91
C GLY A 102 -11.85 13.73 5.88
N LYS A 103 -11.38 12.48 5.89
CA LYS A 103 -11.82 11.40 6.80
C LYS A 103 -10.69 11.00 7.77
N MET A 104 -11.06 10.51 8.95
CA MET A 104 -10.11 9.85 9.86
C MET A 104 -9.86 8.44 9.33
N ARG A 105 -8.60 8.10 9.07
CA ARG A 105 -8.20 6.82 8.51
C ARG A 105 -7.05 6.25 9.32
N GLU A 106 -7.12 4.95 9.58
CA GLU A 106 -5.98 4.22 10.12
C GLU A 106 -4.92 4.07 9.04
N CYS A 107 -3.70 4.41 9.40
CA CYS A 107 -2.55 4.35 8.51
C CYS A 107 -1.37 3.67 9.20
N VAL A 108 -0.51 3.09 8.38
CA VAL A 108 0.76 2.52 8.84
C VAL A 108 1.74 3.67 9.08
N PRO A 109 2.42 3.70 10.24
CA PRO A 109 3.39 4.73 10.53
C PRO A 109 4.58 4.67 9.58
N ASP A 110 5.07 5.83 9.17
CA ASP A 110 6.12 5.97 8.15
C ASP A 110 7.40 5.22 8.52
N ARG A 111 7.66 5.02 9.83
CA ARG A 111 8.80 4.24 10.34
C ARG A 111 8.78 2.77 9.87
N ILE A 112 7.60 2.15 9.78
CA ILE A 112 7.46 0.75 9.34
C ILE A 112 7.67 0.70 7.82
N ILE A 113 7.10 1.65 7.09
CA ILE A 113 7.28 1.76 5.64
C ILE A 113 8.75 2.01 5.27
N ALA A 114 9.44 2.81 6.07
CA ALA A 114 10.87 3.10 5.91
C ALA A 114 11.75 1.84 6.01
N MET A 115 11.32 0.82 6.75
CA MET A 115 12.04 -0.45 6.89
C MET A 115 11.90 -1.36 5.66
N PHE A 116 10.90 -1.14 4.81
CA PHE A 116 10.73 -1.92 3.59
C PHE A 116 11.74 -1.48 2.51
N PRO A 117 12.46 -2.42 1.87
CA PRO A 117 13.26 -2.10 0.69
C PRO A 117 12.36 -1.66 -0.47
N SER A 118 12.91 -0.90 -1.42
CA SER A 118 12.16 -0.34 -2.55
C SER A 118 11.43 -1.39 -3.38
N GLU A 119 12.04 -2.56 -3.56
CA GLU A 119 11.46 -3.68 -4.31
C GLU A 119 10.21 -4.25 -3.62
N LEU A 120 10.28 -4.44 -2.30
CA LEU A 120 9.13 -4.89 -1.49
C LEU A 120 8.01 -3.83 -1.49
N ARG A 121 8.36 -2.53 -1.42
CA ARG A 121 7.36 -1.46 -1.51
C ARG A 121 6.64 -1.49 -2.85
N ALA A 122 7.35 -1.72 -3.94
CA ALA A 122 6.75 -1.81 -5.26
C ALA A 122 5.77 -2.99 -5.36
N GLU A 123 6.20 -4.17 -4.91
CA GLU A 123 5.38 -5.40 -4.92
C GLU A 123 4.13 -5.25 -4.05
N LEU A 124 4.28 -4.75 -2.81
CA LEU A 124 3.15 -4.55 -1.89
C LEU A 124 2.17 -3.49 -2.39
N ALA A 125 2.69 -2.38 -2.92
CA ALA A 125 1.82 -1.36 -3.50
C ALA A 125 1.02 -1.95 -4.67
N GLU A 126 1.65 -2.66 -5.59
CA GLU A 126 0.94 -3.28 -6.71
C GLU A 126 -0.13 -4.28 -6.25
N ALA A 127 0.18 -5.13 -5.27
CA ALA A 127 -0.78 -6.07 -4.70
C ALA A 127 -2.00 -5.37 -4.07
N ILE A 128 -1.79 -4.29 -3.31
CA ILE A 128 -2.87 -3.49 -2.71
C ILE A 128 -3.73 -2.83 -3.80
N LEU A 129 -3.09 -2.30 -4.84
CA LEU A 129 -3.78 -1.64 -5.94
C LEU A 129 -4.57 -2.63 -6.79
N ASP A 130 -4.07 -3.85 -6.97
CA ASP A 130 -4.76 -4.93 -7.69
C ASP A 130 -5.96 -5.46 -6.89
N GLU A 131 -5.82 -5.62 -5.57
CA GLU A 131 -6.94 -5.98 -4.70
C GLU A 131 -8.06 -4.94 -4.77
N SER A 132 -7.69 -3.66 -4.90
CA SER A 132 -8.67 -2.58 -5.08
C SER A 132 -9.30 -2.57 -6.49
N LYS A 133 -8.67 -3.18 -7.50
CA LYS A 133 -9.24 -3.36 -8.85
C LYS A 133 -10.14 -4.58 -8.98
N LEU A 134 -9.90 -5.65 -8.22
CA LEU A 134 -10.62 -6.93 -8.31
C LEU A 134 -12.14 -6.83 -8.06
N SER A 135 -12.62 -5.71 -7.50
CA SER A 135 -14.06 -5.41 -7.42
C SER A 135 -14.74 -5.20 -8.79
N GLU A 136 -14.02 -4.96 -9.89
CA GLU A 136 -14.64 -4.95 -11.23
C GLU A 136 -14.76 -6.35 -11.85
N GLY A 137 -13.95 -7.32 -11.38
CA GLY A 137 -13.97 -8.71 -11.86
C GLY A 137 -15.11 -9.55 -11.28
N GLU A 138 -15.49 -9.30 -10.02
CA GLU A 138 -16.65 -9.95 -9.37
C GLU A 138 -18.01 -9.38 -9.82
N ARG A 139 -18.05 -8.46 -10.79
CA ARG A 139 -19.28 -8.04 -11.47
C ARG A 139 -19.82 -9.08 -12.46
N LYS A 140 -19.07 -10.16 -12.72
CA LYS A 140 -19.45 -11.24 -13.64
C LYS A 140 -19.39 -12.61 -12.96
N ASN A 141 -20.24 -12.85 -11.97
CA ASN A 141 -20.81 -14.18 -11.72
C ASN A 141 -22.14 -14.04 -10.97
#